data_AF-A0A924KCD5-F1
#
_entry.id   AF-A0A924KCD5-F1
#
_cell.length_a   1.000
_cell.length_b   1.000
_cell.length_c   1.000
_cell.angle_alpha   90.00
_cell.angle_beta   90.00
_cell.angle_gamma   90.00
#
_symmetry.space_group_name_H-M   'P 1'
#
loop_
_entity.id
_entity.type
_entity.pdbx_description
1 polymer ?
#
loop_
_entity_poly.entity_id
_entity_poly.type
_entity_poly.pdbx_seq_one_letter_code
_entity_poly.pdbx_strand_id
1 'polypeptide(L)' 'MENLPEYTKSQLALRNGQDKPQIWVAYLGDIYDVSESRLWRNGKHYEHWAGQDLTDELKDAP' A
#
# COMPACT_ATOMS: atom_id res chain seq x y z
N MET A 1 -9.10 -17.66 14.17
CA MET A 1 -8.56 -16.85 13.04
C MET A 1 -9.35 -15.56 13.07
N GLU A 2 -8.67 -14.43 13.23
CA GLU A 2 -9.36 -13.14 13.06
C GLU A 2 -9.67 -12.97 11.58
N ASN A 3 -10.92 -12.66 11.26
CA ASN A 3 -11.29 -12.25 9.90
C ASN A 3 -10.83 -10.81 9.72
N LEU A 4 -9.81 -10.61 8.89
CA LEU A 4 -9.38 -9.27 8.51
C LEU A 4 -10.45 -8.62 7.60
N PRO A 5 -10.63 -7.29 7.66
CA PRO A 5 -11.53 -6.60 6.75
C PRO A 5 -11.04 -6.72 5.30
N GLU A 6 -11.98 -6.93 4.38
CA GLU A 6 -11.70 -6.92 2.95
C GLU A 6 -11.82 -5.51 2.36
N TYR A 7 -10.99 -5.22 1.37
CA TYR A 7 -11.00 -3.96 0.65
C TYR A 7 -10.92 -4.18 -0.86
N THR A 8 -11.63 -3.35 -1.61
CA THR A 8 -11.53 -3.30 -3.06
C THR A 8 -10.29 -2.50 -3.50
N LYS A 9 -9.88 -2.68 -4.76
CA LYS A 9 -8.80 -1.88 -5.36
C LYS A 9 -9.07 -0.37 -5.30
N SER A 10 -10.32 0.04 -5.55
CA SER A 10 -10.71 1.46 -5.46
C SER A 10 -10.64 1.99 -4.02
N GLN A 11 -10.93 1.15 -3.03
CA GLN A 11 -10.73 1.53 -1.64
C GLN A 11 -9.24 1.65 -1.32
N LEU A 12 -8.41 0.69 -1.74
CA LEU A 12 -6.97 0.76 -1.55
C LEU A 12 -6.37 2.03 -2.15
N ALA A 13 -6.77 2.42 -3.37
CA ALA A 13 -6.31 3.62 -4.08
C ALA A 13 -6.42 4.92 -3.27
N LEU A 14 -7.40 5.02 -2.37
CA LEU A 14 -7.57 6.19 -1.51
C LEU A 14 -6.59 6.25 -0.33
N ARG A 15 -5.91 5.16 0.03
CA ARG A 15 -4.91 5.11 1.11
C ARG A 15 -3.50 5.32 0.55
N ASN A 16 -3.30 6.45 -0.12
CA ASN A 16 -2.06 6.82 -0.79
C ASN A 16 -1.30 7.96 -0.08
N GLY A 17 -1.65 8.29 1.16
CA GLY A 17 -1.04 9.39 1.91
C GLY A 17 -1.43 10.80 1.42
N GLN A 18 -2.32 10.93 0.43
CA GLN A 18 -2.79 12.22 -0.11
C GLN A 18 -4.31 12.35 -0.03
N ASP A 19 -5.06 11.42 -0.65
CA ASP A 19 -6.52 11.37 -0.57
C ASP A 19 -6.98 11.04 0.85
N LYS A 20 -6.20 10.20 1.54
CA LYS A 20 -6.33 9.90 2.96
C LYS A 20 -4.95 9.85 3.61
N PRO A 21 -4.84 10.11 4.93
CA PRO A 21 -3.57 10.07 5.64
C PRO A 21 -2.95 8.67 5.73
N GLN A 22 -3.75 7.60 5.56
CA GLN A 22 -3.23 6.23 5.54
C GLN A 22 -2.40 5.98 4.28
N ILE A 23 -1.33 5.19 4.44
CA ILE A 23 -0.45 4.76 3.36
C ILE A 23 -0.43 3.24 3.35
N TRP A 24 -1.19 2.64 2.44
CA TRP A 24 -1.35 1.20 2.35
C TRP A 24 -0.84 0.67 1.01
N VAL A 25 -0.30 -0.54 1.03
CA VAL A 25 0.13 -1.27 -0.18
C VAL A 25 -0.44 -2.68 -0.13
N ALA A 26 -0.82 -3.23 -1.28
CA ALA A 26 -1.17 -4.65 -1.37
C ALA A 26 0.04 -5.47 -1.84
N TYR A 27 0.18 -6.66 -1.29
CA TYR A 27 1.17 -7.64 -1.70
C TYR A 27 0.59 -9.05 -1.49
N LEU A 28 0.58 -9.86 -2.55
CA LEU A 28 0.04 -11.22 -2.58
C LEU A 28 -1.40 -11.35 -2.02
N GLY A 29 -2.21 -10.31 -2.22
CA GLY A 29 -3.62 -10.28 -1.78
C GLY A 29 -3.86 -9.72 -0.38
N ASP A 30 -2.80 -9.50 0.41
CA ASP A 30 -2.88 -8.87 1.72
C ASP A 30 -2.55 -7.37 1.65
N ILE A 31 -3.16 -6.57 2.53
CA ILE A 31 -2.91 -5.13 2.62
C ILE A 31 -2.04 -4.84 3.84
N TYR A 32 -0.95 -4.13 3.61
CA TYR A 32 0.01 -3.71 4.61
C TYR A 32 -0.10 -2.20 4.85
N ASP A 33 -0.22 -1.80 6.12
CA ASP A 33 -0.09 -0.41 6.53
C ASP A 33 1.38 -0.04 6.67
N VAL A 34 1.85 0.87 5.83
CA VAL A 34 3.23 1.36 5.82
C VAL A 34 3.31 2.85 6.22
N SER A 35 2.27 3.39 6.86
CA SER A 35 2.18 4.81 7.24
C SER A 35 3.29 5.26 8.18
N GLU A 36 3.78 4.36 9.04
CA GLU A 36 4.88 4.65 9.97
C GLU A 36 6.28 4.48 9.33
N SER A 37 6.34 3.96 8.11
CA SER A 37 7.61 3.73 7.43
C SER A 37 8.22 5.04 6.94
N ARG A 38 9.43 5.35 7.42
CA ARG A 38 10.22 6.51 6.97
C ARG A 38 10.57 6.47 5.47
N LEU A 39 10.46 5.29 4.86
CA LEU A 39 10.73 5.03 3.45
C LEU A 39 9.53 5.38 2.55
N TRP A 40 8.32 5.43 3.10
CA TRP A 40 7.06 5.71 2.40
C TRP A 40 6.55 7.12 2.71
N ARG A 41 7.33 8.15 2.38
CA ARG A 41 6.95 9.53 2.69
C ARG A 41 5.88 10.02 1.72
N ASN A 42 4.78 10.57 2.26
CA ASN A 42 3.64 11.07 1.47
C ASN A 42 3.11 10.05 0.45
N GLY A 43 3.17 8.76 0.82
CA GLY A 43 2.73 7.65 -0.02
C GLY A 43 3.64 7.27 -1.19
N LYS A 44 4.90 7.69 -1.15
CA LYS A 44 5.89 7.37 -2.19
C LYS A 44 7.13 6.70 -1.63
N HIS A 45 7.59 5.67 -2.31
CA HIS A 45 8.85 4.98 -2.06
C HIS A 45 9.60 4.76 -3.38
N TYR A 46 10.64 5.56 -3.64
CA TYR A 46 11.33 5.60 -4.95
C TYR A 46 10.34 5.80 -6.11
N GLU A 47 10.22 4.82 -7.02
CA GLU A 47 9.28 4.86 -8.15
C GLU A 47 7.93 4.22 -7.84
N HIS A 48 7.77 3.67 -6.63
CA HIS A 48 6.53 3.02 -6.18
C HIS A 48 5.62 4.00 -5.44
N TRP A 49 4.32 3.82 -5.67
CA TRP A 49 3.26 4.61 -5.05
C TRP A 49 2.36 3.72 -4.21
N ALA A 50 1.91 4.25 -3.07
CA ALA A 50 0.94 3.60 -2.22
C ALA A 50 -0.46 3.67 -2.83
N GLY A 51 -1.38 2.88 -2.29
CA GLY A 51 -2.74 2.73 -2.79
C GLY A 51 -2.87 1.74 -3.96
N GLN A 52 -1.88 0.87 -4.16
CA GLN A 52 -1.97 -0.17 -5.19
C GLN A 52 -1.35 -1.49 -4.74
N ASP A 53 -1.53 -2.50 -5.59
CA ASP A 53 -0.92 -3.81 -5.44
C ASP A 53 0.46 -3.80 -6.09
N LEU A 54 1.50 -3.97 -5.26
CA LEU A 54 2.89 -3.92 -5.67
C LEU A 54 3.46 -5.33 -5.92
N THR A 55 2.62 -6.38 -5.96
CA THR A 55 3.05 -7.77 -6.12
C THR A 55 3.93 -7.98 -7.35
N ASP A 56 3.59 -7.36 -8.48
CA ASP A 56 4.39 -7.49 -9.70
C ASP A 56 5.65 -6.63 -9.67
N GLU A 57 5.57 -5.44 -9.05
CA GLU A 57 6.66 -4.47 -8.99
C GLU A 57 7.76 -4.87 -8.01
N LEU A 58 7.40 -5.59 -6.94
CA LEU A 58 8.35 -6.04 -5.92
C LEU A 58 9.17 -7.26 -6.34
N LYS A 59 8.85 -7.91 -7.47
CA LYS A 59 9.64 -9.03 -8.00
C LYS A 59 11.04 -8.61 -8.43
N ASP A 60 11.16 -7.38 -8.90
CA ASP A 60 12.40 -6.79 -9.42
C ASP A 60 13.08 -5.87 -8.38
N ALA A 61 12.56 -5.81 -7.15
CA ALA A 61 13.16 -5.04 -6.06
C ALA A 61 14.43 -5.75 -5.54
N PRO A 62 15.51 -4.99 -5.22
CA PRO A 62 16.79 -5.55 -4.77
C PRO A 62 16.76 -6.18 -3.38
#